data_AF-A0A842VHW4-F1
#
_entry.id   AF-A0A842VHW4-F1
#
_cell.length_a   1.000
_cell.length_b   1.000
_cell.length_c   1.000
_cell.angle_alpha   90.00
_cell.angle_beta   90.00
_cell.angle_gamma   90.00
#
_symmetry.space_group_name_H-M   'P 1'
#
loop_
_entity.id
_entity.type
_entity.pdbx_description
1 polymer ?
#
loop_
_entity_poly.entity_id
_entity_poly.type
_entity_poly.pdbx_seq_one_letter_code
_entity_poly.pdbx_strand_id
1 'polypeptide(L)'
;MSKINLSKIILFITIIGFTLSVLSDVNYSNLHNNHLYRDKIDLNQKVENNIDSKRLKTSAIANNWTIMVYVAADNNLESAGIEDLNEMESVQLPEGVELVTLFDRALGYTAVDGDWTTTRRYNITYDEDKDHINSEYQDLGELNMADPETLES
;
A
#
# COMPACT_ATOMS: atom_id res chain seq x y z
N MET A 1 -13.37 -16.69 -18.02
CA MET A 1 -12.33 -17.02 -17.03
C MET A 1 -11.01 -16.38 -17.46
N SER A 2 -10.71 -15.21 -16.89
CA SER A 2 -9.45 -14.52 -17.12
C SER A 2 -8.37 -15.20 -16.29
N LYS A 3 -7.26 -15.61 -16.91
CA LYS A 3 -6.14 -16.23 -16.21
C LYS A 3 -5.42 -15.17 -15.37
N ILE A 4 -5.29 -15.44 -14.06
CA ILE A 4 -4.45 -14.64 -13.17
C ILE A 4 -3.00 -14.80 -13.64
N ASN A 5 -2.34 -13.70 -13.99
CA ASN A 5 -0.96 -13.71 -14.45
C ASN A 5 -0.03 -13.57 -13.24
N LEU A 6 0.56 -14.69 -12.82
CA LEU A 6 1.43 -14.84 -11.64
C LEU A 6 2.77 -14.07 -11.71
N SER A 7 2.99 -13.23 -12.74
CA SER A 7 4.27 -12.54 -12.94
C SER A 7 4.52 -11.32 -12.04
N LYS A 8 3.68 -11.06 -11.02
CA LYS A 8 3.71 -9.81 -10.23
C LYS A 8 3.43 -10.01 -8.74
N ILE A 9 4.03 -11.03 -8.14
CA ILE A 9 4.18 -11.11 -6.69
C ILE A 9 5.47 -10.38 -6.34
N ILE A 10 5.37 -9.15 -5.84
CA ILE A 10 6.51 -8.45 -5.25
C ILE A 10 6.32 -8.53 -3.73
N LEU A 11 7.11 -9.40 -3.10
CA LEU A 11 7.26 -9.45 -1.65
C LEU A 11 8.21 -8.32 -1.23
N PHE A 12 7.71 -7.33 -0.49
CA PHE A 12 8.54 -6.26 0.07
C PHE A 12 9.01 -6.67 1.48
N ILE A 13 10.32 -6.74 1.67
CA ILE A 13 10.98 -6.75 2.99
C ILE A 13 11.63 -5.36 3.12
N THR A 14 11.21 -4.54 4.08
CA THR A 14 11.72 -3.17 4.24
C THR A 14 13.02 -3.12 5.06
N ILE A 15 13.99 -2.35 4.56
CA ILE A 15 15.16 -1.85 5.29
C ILE A 15 14.97 -0.34 5.50
N ILE A 16 15.17 0.12 6.73
CA ILE A 16 14.89 1.48 7.20
C ILE A 16 15.92 2.51 6.66
N GLY A 17 15.41 3.62 6.11
CA GLY A 17 16.03 4.95 6.25
C GLY A 17 16.67 5.59 5.01
N PHE A 18 15.97 6.54 4.37
CA PHE A 18 16.64 7.65 3.65
C PHE A 18 15.68 8.84 3.43
N THR A 19 16.06 10.04 3.91
CA THR A 19 15.42 11.31 3.52
C THR A 19 16.40 12.12 2.65
N LEU A 20 15.94 12.65 1.50
CA LEU A 20 16.76 13.44 0.57
C LEU A 20 16.37 14.93 0.64
N SER A 21 17.35 15.81 0.87
CA SER A 21 17.20 17.28 0.78
C SER A 21 17.97 17.79 -0.44
N VAL A 22 17.35 18.59 -1.32
CA VAL A 22 18.01 19.21 -2.49
C VAL A 22 18.36 20.67 -2.21
N LEU A 23 19.60 21.05 -2.53
CA LEU A 23 20.18 22.40 -2.41
C LEU A 23 19.65 23.35 -3.49
N SER A 24 19.26 24.57 -3.10
CA SER A 24 19.08 25.70 -4.02
C SER A 24 20.15 26.75 -3.73
N ASP A 25 20.94 27.13 -4.73
CA ASP A 25 21.46 28.50 -4.90
C ASP A 25 22.24 28.65 -6.23
N VAL A 26 21.55 29.06 -7.30
CA VAL A 26 22.16 29.66 -8.51
C VAL A 26 21.37 30.91 -8.87
N ASN A 27 22.05 32.07 -8.98
CA ASN A 27 21.43 33.37 -9.21
C ASN A 27 21.35 33.70 -10.72
N TYR A 28 20.13 33.69 -11.29
CA TYR A 28 19.85 33.81 -12.74
C TYR A 28 19.41 35.22 -13.20
N SER A 29 19.60 36.28 -12.41
CA SER A 29 18.91 37.57 -12.61
C SER A 29 19.28 38.37 -13.87
N ASN A 30 20.36 38.06 -14.59
CA ASN A 30 20.88 38.93 -15.67
C ASN A 30 20.58 38.48 -17.11
N LEU A 31 19.73 37.47 -17.31
CA LEU A 31 19.35 36.98 -18.66
C LEU A 31 17.91 37.35 -19.09
N HIS A 32 17.10 37.90 -18.19
CA HIS A 32 15.65 38.04 -18.38
C HIS A 32 15.19 39.16 -19.34
N ASN A 33 16.09 40.03 -19.84
CA ASN A 33 15.71 41.22 -20.63
C ASN A 33 15.83 41.06 -22.14
N ASN A 34 16.15 39.87 -22.65
CA ASN A 34 16.25 39.62 -24.09
C ASN A 34 14.95 39.00 -24.63
N HIS A 35 14.34 39.59 -25.66
CA HIS A 35 13.06 39.14 -26.24
C HIS A 35 13.10 37.66 -26.65
N LEU A 36 14.23 37.21 -27.22
CA LEU A 36 14.45 35.82 -27.61
C LEU A 36 14.48 34.84 -26.43
N TYR A 37 14.79 35.32 -25.22
CA TYR A 37 14.79 34.52 -24.00
C TYR A 37 13.38 34.41 -23.41
N ARG A 38 12.58 35.49 -23.49
CA ARG A 38 11.16 35.48 -23.09
C ARG A 38 10.33 34.54 -23.94
N ASP A 39 10.50 34.57 -25.26
CA ASP A 39 9.79 33.66 -26.16
C ASP A 39 10.11 32.18 -25.87
N LYS A 40 11.37 31.88 -25.49
CA LYS A 40 11.78 30.53 -25.07
C LYS A 40 11.19 30.14 -23.72
N ILE A 41 11.10 31.07 -22.77
CA ILE A 41 10.46 30.82 -21.47
C ILE A 41 8.97 30.53 -21.65
N ASP A 42 8.26 31.33 -22.45
CA ASP A 42 6.83 31.15 -22.71
C ASP A 42 6.55 29.82 -23.44
N LEU A 43 7.44 29.43 -24.37
CA LEU A 43 7.37 28.13 -25.02
C LEU A 43 7.66 26.98 -24.06
N ASN A 44 8.69 27.10 -23.21
CA ASN A 44 9.01 26.07 -22.22
C ASN A 44 7.88 25.92 -21.20
N GLN A 45 7.31 27.03 -20.71
CA GLN A 45 6.17 27.03 -19.81
C GLN A 45 4.92 26.43 -20.48
N LYS A 46 4.69 26.72 -21.77
CA LYS A 46 3.59 26.10 -22.54
C LYS A 46 3.83 24.60 -22.79
N VAL A 47 5.07 24.18 -22.97
CA VAL A 47 5.44 22.77 -23.10
C VAL A 47 5.26 22.05 -21.76
N GLU A 48 5.71 22.62 -20.65
CA GLU A 48 5.52 22.10 -19.28
C GLU A 48 4.02 21.98 -18.96
N ASN A 49 3.22 23.01 -19.21
CA ASN A 49 1.76 22.95 -18.99
C ASN A 49 1.05 21.89 -19.87
N ASN A 50 1.55 21.64 -21.09
CA ASN A 50 1.03 20.58 -21.96
C ASN A 50 1.49 19.18 -21.53
N ILE A 51 2.70 19.06 -20.97
CA ILE A 51 3.23 17.82 -20.41
C ILE A 51 2.49 17.49 -19.11
N ASP A 52 2.24 18.46 -18.24
CA ASP A 52 1.54 18.29 -16.98
C ASP A 52 0.06 17.98 -17.20
N SER A 53 -0.64 18.69 -18.10
CA SER A 53 -2.02 18.34 -18.45
C SER A 53 -2.14 16.96 -19.13
N LYS A 54 -1.13 16.52 -19.90
CA LYS A 54 -1.06 15.18 -20.47
C LYS A 54 -0.72 14.11 -19.42
N ARG A 55 0.14 14.43 -18.44
CA ARG A 55 0.45 13.55 -17.29
C ARG A 55 -0.74 13.41 -16.36
N LEU A 56 -1.45 14.49 -16.05
CA LEU A 56 -2.67 14.49 -15.23
C LEU A 56 -3.80 13.69 -15.91
N LYS A 57 -3.92 13.74 -17.25
CA LYS A 57 -4.86 12.89 -18.01
C LYS A 57 -4.43 11.43 -18.16
N THR A 58 -3.12 11.14 -18.12
CA THR A 58 -2.59 9.77 -18.22
C THR A 58 -2.53 9.09 -16.84
N SER A 59 -2.45 9.87 -15.75
CA SER A 59 -2.57 9.40 -14.36
C SER A 59 -3.99 8.95 -13.99
N ALA A 60 -4.99 9.20 -14.85
CA ALA A 60 -6.39 8.86 -14.65
C ALA A 60 -6.77 7.47 -15.22
N ILE A 61 -5.80 6.58 -15.38
CA ILE A 61 -6.01 5.13 -15.23
C ILE A 61 -4.95 4.67 -14.22
N ALA A 62 -5.09 5.09 -12.96
CA ALA A 62 -4.42 4.40 -11.88
C ALA A 62 -4.93 2.96 -11.93
N ASN A 63 -4.06 2.03 -12.31
CA ASN A 63 -4.43 0.62 -12.22
C ASN A 63 -4.58 0.34 -10.73
N ASN A 64 -5.81 0.09 -10.28
CA ASN A 64 -6.04 -0.29 -8.90
C ASN A 64 -5.46 -1.69 -8.66
N TRP A 65 -4.64 -1.84 -7.63
CA TRP A 65 -4.10 -3.10 -7.16
C TRP A 65 -4.74 -3.43 -5.82
N THR A 66 -5.35 -4.61 -5.73
CA THR A 66 -5.68 -5.19 -4.44
C THR A 66 -4.63 -6.25 -4.13
N ILE A 67 -3.96 -6.09 -3.01
CA ILE A 67 -3.05 -7.07 -2.44
C ILE A 67 -3.84 -7.83 -1.38
N MET A 68 -3.88 -9.16 -1.51
CA MET A 68 -4.46 -10.02 -0.47
C MET A 68 -3.34 -10.76 0.25
N VAL A 69 -3.30 -10.65 1.57
CA VAL A 69 -2.41 -11.43 2.44
C VAL A 69 -3.25 -12.50 3.14
N TYR A 70 -2.87 -13.75 2.96
CA TYR A 70 -3.61 -14.91 3.48
C TYR A 70 -2.84 -15.51 4.65
N VAL A 71 -3.35 -15.35 5.85
CA VAL A 71 -2.70 -15.68 7.12
C VAL A 71 -3.50 -16.79 7.82
N ALA A 72 -3.08 -18.04 7.63
CA ALA A 72 -3.61 -19.20 8.35
C ALA A 72 -2.84 -19.37 9.66
N ALA A 73 -3.22 -18.59 10.68
CA ALA A 73 -2.47 -18.45 11.92
C ALA A 73 -2.99 -19.32 13.08
N ASP A 74 -3.90 -20.27 12.81
CA ASP A 74 -4.37 -21.38 13.66
C ASP A 74 -3.26 -22.36 14.07
N ASN A 75 -2.14 -21.84 14.54
CA ASN A 75 -0.96 -22.56 14.94
C ASN A 75 -0.09 -21.67 15.83
N ASN A 76 1.09 -22.16 16.21
CA ASN A 76 1.99 -21.44 17.11
C ASN A 76 2.63 -20.17 16.50
N LEU A 77 2.26 -19.78 15.27
CA LEU A 77 2.64 -18.50 14.66
C LEU A 77 1.58 -17.41 14.84
N GLU A 78 0.49 -17.66 15.57
CA GLU A 78 -0.60 -16.69 15.76
C GLU A 78 -0.12 -15.31 16.24
N SER A 79 0.77 -15.28 17.25
CA SER A 79 1.33 -14.03 17.76
C SER A 79 2.17 -13.29 16.71
N ALA A 80 2.92 -14.02 15.89
CA ALA A 80 3.70 -13.42 14.81
C ALA A 80 2.78 -12.89 13.71
N GLY A 81 1.67 -13.57 13.41
CA GLY A 81 0.66 -13.07 12.48
C GLY A 81 0.05 -11.74 12.95
N ILE A 82 -0.22 -11.59 14.25
CA ILE A 82 -0.71 -10.32 14.82
C ILE A 82 0.35 -9.22 14.68
N GLU A 83 1.61 -9.52 15.00
CA GLU A 83 2.73 -8.58 14.81
C GLU A 83 2.84 -8.14 13.34
N ASP A 84 2.76 -9.07 12.39
CA ASP A 84 2.79 -8.77 10.95
C ASP A 84 1.62 -7.86 10.52
N LEU A 85 0.43 -7.98 11.15
CA LEU A 85 -0.69 -7.09 10.86
C LEU A 85 -0.44 -5.66 11.31
N ASN A 86 0.06 -5.46 12.53
CA ASN A 86 0.42 -4.14 13.03
C ASN A 86 1.56 -3.53 12.20
N GLU A 87 2.51 -4.36 11.72
CA GLU A 87 3.54 -3.91 10.79
C GLU A 87 2.96 -3.44 9.45
N MET A 88 1.93 -4.12 8.93
CA MET A 88 1.23 -3.68 7.72
C MET A 88 0.46 -2.37 7.93
N GLU A 89 -0.17 -2.17 9.09
CA GLU A 89 -0.84 -0.92 9.47
C GLU A 89 0.12 0.27 9.59
N SER A 90 1.40 0.01 9.90
CA SER A 90 2.41 1.06 10.00
C SER A 90 2.80 1.70 8.66
N VAL A 91 2.33 1.17 7.52
CA VAL A 91 2.69 1.62 6.17
C VAL A 91 1.55 2.41 5.53
N GLN A 92 1.83 3.66 5.17
CA GLN A 92 0.90 4.43 4.34
C GLN A 92 0.93 3.93 2.89
N LEU A 93 -0.17 3.30 2.45
CA LEU A 93 -0.30 2.76 1.11
C LEU A 93 -0.29 3.88 0.04
N PRO A 94 0.34 3.64 -1.12
CA PRO A 94 0.27 4.58 -2.24
C PRO A 94 -1.14 4.60 -2.85
N GLU A 95 -1.46 5.69 -3.55
CA GLU A 95 -2.75 5.83 -4.25
C GLU A 95 -2.99 4.68 -5.24
N GLY A 96 -4.20 4.12 -5.22
CA GLY A 96 -4.60 3.00 -6.08
C GLY A 96 -4.12 1.63 -5.59
N VAL A 97 -3.60 1.50 -4.37
CA VAL A 97 -3.33 0.20 -3.73
C VAL A 97 -4.25 0.01 -2.53
N GLU A 98 -4.93 -1.14 -2.51
CA GLU A 98 -5.72 -1.62 -1.38
C GLU A 98 -5.04 -2.87 -0.82
N LEU A 99 -5.00 -2.98 0.51
CA LEU A 99 -4.46 -4.14 1.20
C LEU A 99 -5.56 -4.79 2.03
N VAL A 100 -5.82 -6.06 1.76
CA VAL A 100 -6.81 -6.87 2.48
C VAL A 100 -6.09 -8.07 3.07
N THR A 101 -6.37 -8.37 4.33
CA THR A 101 -5.84 -9.56 4.99
C THR A 101 -6.97 -10.51 5.33
N LEU A 102 -6.83 -11.78 5.00
CA LEU A 102 -7.66 -12.85 5.55
C LEU A 102 -6.86 -13.56 6.64
N PHE A 103 -7.30 -13.44 7.89
CA PHE A 103 -6.58 -13.92 9.07
C PHE A 103 -7.46 -14.90 9.83
N ASP A 104 -6.99 -16.13 9.99
CA ASP A 104 -7.58 -17.15 10.83
C ASP A 104 -6.77 -17.36 12.12
N ARG A 105 -7.47 -17.45 13.26
CA ARG A 105 -6.87 -17.70 14.58
C ARG A 105 -7.48 -18.93 15.21
N ALA A 106 -6.84 -19.48 16.24
CA ALA A 106 -7.42 -20.59 16.98
C ALA A 106 -7.27 -20.43 18.49
N LEU A 107 -8.11 -21.13 19.25
CA LEU A 107 -7.96 -21.17 20.69
C LEU A 107 -6.64 -21.85 21.09
N GLY A 108 -5.91 -21.22 22.01
CA GLY A 108 -4.78 -21.85 22.71
C GLY A 108 -3.39 -21.41 22.28
N TYR A 109 -3.26 -20.40 21.42
CA TYR A 109 -1.97 -19.85 21.01
C TYR A 109 -1.66 -18.49 21.65
N THR A 110 -2.47 -17.46 21.43
CA THR A 110 -2.30 -16.16 22.10
C THR A 110 -3.65 -15.49 22.38
N ALA A 111 -3.72 -14.74 23.48
CA ALA A 111 -4.91 -13.96 23.83
C ALA A 111 -4.80 -12.47 23.43
N VAL A 112 -3.68 -12.08 22.79
CA VAL A 112 -3.46 -10.71 22.31
C VAL A 112 -4.60 -10.31 21.37
N ASP A 113 -5.02 -9.05 21.45
CA ASP A 113 -6.13 -8.48 20.68
C ASP A 113 -7.46 -9.23 20.80
N GLY A 114 -7.71 -9.83 21.97
CA GLY A 114 -9.04 -10.27 22.39
C GLY A 114 -9.36 -11.75 22.21
N ASP A 115 -8.36 -12.62 22.04
CA ASP A 115 -8.47 -14.10 22.05
C ASP A 115 -9.62 -14.64 21.17
N TRP A 116 -9.83 -14.02 20.01
CA TRP A 116 -10.84 -14.45 19.05
C TRP A 116 -10.33 -15.65 18.25
N THR A 117 -11.26 -16.50 17.82
CA THR A 117 -10.95 -17.78 17.16
C THR A 117 -11.44 -17.85 15.73
N THR A 118 -12.14 -16.84 15.22
CA THR A 118 -12.76 -16.90 13.89
C THR A 118 -11.82 -16.43 12.81
N THR A 119 -12.16 -16.70 11.55
CA THR A 119 -11.52 -16.05 10.40
C THR A 119 -12.06 -14.63 10.20
N ARG A 120 -11.16 -13.66 10.10
CA ARG A 120 -11.49 -12.25 9.88
C ARG A 120 -10.83 -11.72 8.62
N ARG A 121 -11.59 -10.91 7.88
CA ARG A 121 -11.08 -10.15 6.74
C ARG A 121 -10.89 -8.69 7.13
N TYR A 122 -9.65 -8.25 7.20
CA TYR A 122 -9.26 -6.87 7.52
C TYR A 122 -9.07 -6.04 6.26
N ASN A 123 -9.57 -4.81 6.27
CA ASN A 123 -9.18 -3.79 5.31
C ASN A 123 -8.06 -2.95 5.94
N ILE A 124 -6.82 -3.22 5.58
CA ILE A 124 -5.67 -2.65 6.28
C ILE A 124 -5.57 -1.15 5.99
N THR A 125 -5.60 -0.36 7.05
CA THR A 125 -5.47 1.10 6.99
C THR A 125 -4.28 1.56 7.79
N TYR A 126 -3.72 2.72 7.42
CA TYR A 126 -2.60 3.30 8.15
C TYR A 126 -3.03 3.74 9.56
N ASP A 127 -2.25 3.32 10.56
CA ASP A 127 -2.27 3.91 11.89
C ASP A 127 -0.87 3.89 12.55
N GLU A 128 -0.77 4.46 13.75
CA GLU A 128 0.50 4.62 14.48
C GLU A 128 0.64 3.66 15.68
N ASP A 129 -0.40 2.89 16.02
CA ASP A 129 -0.34 1.86 17.05
C ASP A 129 0.46 0.66 16.51
N LYS A 130 1.35 0.14 17.32
CA LYS A 130 2.20 -1.01 16.94
C LYS A 130 1.83 -2.27 17.71
N ASP A 131 0.98 -2.11 18.71
CA ASP A 131 0.69 -3.14 19.70
C ASP A 131 -0.73 -3.71 19.55
N HIS A 132 -1.62 -3.02 18.82
CA HIS A 132 -3.00 -3.47 18.60
C HIS A 132 -3.46 -3.25 17.16
N ILE A 133 -4.18 -4.24 16.64
CA ILE A 133 -4.82 -4.16 15.32
C ILE A 133 -6.00 -3.18 15.36
N ASN A 134 -5.94 -2.11 14.57
CA ASN A 134 -6.98 -1.07 14.54
C ASN A 134 -7.81 -1.03 13.25
N SER A 135 -7.38 -1.76 12.22
CA SER A 135 -8.07 -1.84 10.93
C SER A 135 -9.46 -2.46 11.05
N GLU A 136 -10.41 -1.92 10.30
CA GLU A 136 -11.75 -2.47 10.23
C GLU A 136 -11.74 -3.88 9.64
N TYR A 137 -12.57 -4.76 10.22
CA TYR A 137 -12.69 -6.13 9.76
C TYR A 137 -14.14 -6.57 9.60
N GLN A 138 -14.30 -7.58 8.75
CA GLN A 138 -15.49 -8.41 8.71
C GLN A 138 -15.16 -9.78 9.33
N ASP A 139 -15.93 -10.18 10.33
CA ASP A 139 -15.89 -11.55 10.86
C ASP A 139 -16.62 -12.49 9.89
N LEU A 140 -15.94 -13.54 9.46
CA LEU A 140 -16.47 -14.55 8.52
C LEU A 140 -16.84 -15.85 9.23
N GLY A 141 -16.68 -15.92 10.55
CA GLY A 141 -16.76 -17.15 11.32
C GLY A 141 -15.54 -18.04 11.10
N GLU A 142 -15.59 -19.25 11.65
CA GLU A 142 -14.55 -20.27 11.46
C GLU A 142 -14.55 -20.79 10.01
N LEU A 143 -13.41 -20.74 9.33
CA LEU A 143 -13.24 -21.29 7.98
C LEU A 143 -12.06 -22.26 7.94
N ASN A 144 -12.17 -23.29 7.10
CA ASN A 144 -11.02 -24.17 6.87
C ASN A 144 -10.07 -23.51 5.87
N MET A 145 -9.01 -22.88 6.37
CA MET A 145 -8.04 -22.18 5.52
C MET A 145 -7.15 -23.10 4.67
N ALA A 146 -7.24 -24.42 4.83
CA ALA A 146 -6.62 -25.40 3.93
C ALA A 146 -7.58 -25.93 2.85
N ASP A 147 -8.86 -25.57 2.92
CA ASP A 147 -9.85 -25.92 1.90
C ASP A 147 -9.76 -24.92 0.72
N PRO A 148 -9.50 -25.38 -0.52
CA PRO A 148 -9.49 -24.51 -1.68
C PRO A 148 -10.79 -23.72 -1.88
N GLU A 149 -11.94 -24.25 -1.47
CA GLU A 149 -13.22 -23.56 -1.62
C GLU A 149 -13.26 -22.25 -0.82
N THR A 150 -12.59 -22.19 0.34
CA THR A 150 -12.49 -20.98 1.18
C THR A 150 -11.81 -19.81 0.45
N LEU A 151 -10.87 -20.09 -0.46
CA LEU A 151 -10.14 -19.08 -1.21
C LEU A 151 -10.88 -18.62 -2.48
N GLU A 152 -11.84 -19.41 -2.97
CA GLU A 152 -12.57 -19.14 -4.22
C GLU A 152 -13.84 -18.30 -4.03
N SER A 153 -14.37 -18.19 -2.79
CA SER A 153 -15.64 -17.52 -2.45
C SER A 153 -15.49 -16.05 -2.03
#